data_AF-V5HC51-F1
#
_entry.id   AF-V5HC51-F1
#
_cell.length_a   1.000
_cell.length_b   1.000
_cell.length_c   1.000
_cell.angle_alpha   90.00
_cell.angle_beta   90.00
_cell.angle_gamma   90.00
#
_symmetry.space_group_name_H-M   'P 1'
#
loop_
_entity.id
_entity.type
_entity.pdbx_description
1 polymer ?
#
loop_
_entity_poly.entity_id
_entity_poly.type
_entity_poly.pdbx_seq_one_letter_code
_entity_poly.pdbx_strand_id
1 'polypeptide(L)'
;MDHHCPWINTCCGHRNHANFTLFLLFAVCGSIHSSGLLIIGLSKAYNRKYYMQQGHDEDLVYLGFFPFVATVLSLGLSIGVVVALGSLLFIQMKIIVRNETT
;
A
#
# COMPACT_ATOMS: atom_id res chain seq x y z
N MET A 1 -9.32 -17.77 -20.66
CA MET A 1 -9.43 -16.41 -20.10
C MET A 1 -9.81 -16.58 -18.65
N ASP A 2 -9.08 -15.97 -17.71
CA ASP A 2 -9.34 -16.15 -16.27
C ASP A 2 -10.56 -15.32 -15.86
N HIS A 3 -10.53 -14.02 -16.11
CA HIS A 3 -11.66 -13.12 -15.82
C HIS A 3 -11.52 -11.80 -16.57
N HIS A 4 -12.63 -11.06 -16.69
CA HIS A 4 -12.58 -9.65 -17.09
C HIS A 4 -12.41 -8.78 -15.85
N CYS A 5 -11.36 -7.95 -15.82
CA CYS A 5 -11.07 -7.09 -14.69
C CYS A 5 -11.50 -5.64 -15.02
N PRO A 6 -12.61 -5.13 -14.44
CA PRO A 6 -13.08 -3.78 -14.73
C PRO A 6 -12.10 -2.71 -14.26
N TRP A 7 -11.28 -3.00 -13.24
CA TRP A 7 -10.33 -2.07 -12.64
C TRP A 7 -9.18 -1.67 -13.56
N ILE A 8 -8.79 -2.58 -14.47
CA ILE A 8 -7.76 -2.33 -15.50
C ILE A 8 -8.38 -2.25 -16.91
N ASN A 9 -9.71 -2.29 -17.00
CA ASN A 9 -10.48 -2.26 -18.23
C ASN A 9 -9.96 -3.24 -19.31
N THR A 10 -9.56 -4.45 -18.91
CA THR A 10 -9.06 -5.48 -19.83
C THR A 10 -9.32 -6.89 -19.30
N CYS A 11 -9.29 -7.88 -20.19
CA CYS A 11 -9.41 -9.29 -19.82
C CYS A 11 -8.06 -9.82 -19.31
N CYS A 12 -8.06 -10.45 -18.14
CA CYS A 12 -6.92 -11.19 -17.60
C CYS A 12 -6.95 -12.64 -18.09
N GLY A 13 -5.83 -13.13 -18.59
CA GLY A 13 -5.66 -14.50 -19.05
C GLY A 13 -4.20 -14.79 -19.38
N HIS A 14 -3.95 -15.91 -20.06
CA HIS A 14 -2.60 -16.45 -20.29
C HIS A 14 -1.54 -15.43 -20.76
N ARG A 15 -1.90 -14.46 -21.62
CA ARG A 15 -0.95 -13.48 -22.18
C ARG A 15 -0.59 -12.32 -21.25
N ASN A 16 -1.38 -12.04 -20.22
CA ASN A 16 -1.18 -10.90 -19.31
C ASN A 16 -1.30 -11.27 -17.82
N HIS A 17 -1.49 -12.54 -17.49
CA HIS A 17 -1.60 -13.02 -16.11
C HIS A 17 -0.37 -12.69 -15.26
N ALA A 18 0.83 -12.82 -15.84
CA ALA A 18 2.08 -12.42 -15.18
C ALA A 18 2.13 -10.90 -14.90
N ASN A 19 1.71 -10.08 -15.87
CA ASN A 19 1.68 -8.62 -15.71
C ASN A 19 0.67 -8.19 -14.63
N PHE A 20 -0.50 -8.85 -14.60
CA PHE A 20 -1.51 -8.61 -13.57
C PHE A 20 -1.00 -9.00 -12.17
N THR A 21 -0.33 -10.13 -12.05
CA THR A 21 0.25 -10.59 -10.77
C THR A 21 1.35 -9.64 -10.29
N LEU A 22 2.23 -9.17 -11.18
CA LEU A 22 3.24 -8.16 -10.87
C LEU A 22 2.60 -6.83 -10.45
N PHE A 23 1.54 -6.39 -11.13
CA PHE A 23 0.78 -5.21 -10.73
C PHE A 23 0.27 -5.33 -9.29
N LEU A 24 -0.34 -6.46 -8.93
CA LEU A 24 -0.81 -6.71 -7.56
C LEU A 24 0.34 -6.70 -6.55
N LEU A 25 1.46 -7.36 -6.88
CA LEU A 25 2.63 -7.40 -6.01
C LEU A 25 3.19 -6.00 -5.73
N PHE A 26 3.44 -5.21 -6.78
CA PHE A 26 3.99 -3.86 -6.62
C PHE A 26 3.01 -2.91 -5.92
N ALA A 27 1.70 -3.04 -6.17
CA ALA A 27 0.69 -2.27 -5.47
C ALA A 27 0.71 -2.57 -3.96
N VAL A 28 0.75 -3.84 -3.56
CA VAL A 28 0.83 -4.25 -2.16
C VAL A 28 2.14 -3.77 -1.51
N CYS A 29 3.29 -4.00 -2.15
CA CYS A 29 4.58 -3.55 -1.63
C CYS A 29 4.64 -2.03 -1.48
N GLY A 30 4.15 -1.28 -2.47
CA GLY A 30 4.07 0.18 -2.43
C GLY A 30 3.19 0.69 -1.28
N SER A 31 2.03 0.06 -1.07
CA SER A 31 1.15 0.42 0.05
C SER A 31 1.75 0.04 1.42
N ILE A 32 2.43 -1.10 1.56
CA ILE A 32 3.15 -1.42 2.80
C ILE A 32 4.22 -0.36 3.10
N HIS A 33 5.01 0.01 2.08
CA HIS A 33 6.04 1.03 2.21
C HIS A 33 5.45 2.39 2.62
N SER A 34 4.39 2.83 1.93
CA SER A 34 3.67 4.07 2.25
C SER A 34 3.12 4.06 3.68
N SER A 35 2.47 2.97 4.11
CA SER A 35 1.97 2.82 5.47
C SER A 35 3.09 2.97 6.51
N GLY A 36 4.25 2.36 6.26
CA GLY A 36 5.43 2.47 7.13
C GLY A 36 5.91 3.92 7.26
N LEU A 37 6.06 4.63 6.13
CA LEU A 37 6.47 6.04 6.14
C LEU A 37 5.47 6.94 6.88
N LEU A 38 4.17 6.74 6.67
CA LEU A 38 3.11 7.51 7.34
C LEU A 38 3.11 7.27 8.86
N ILE A 39 3.29 6.02 9.31
CA ILE A 39 3.40 5.68 10.74
C ILE A 39 4.63 6.32 11.36
N ILE A 40 5.79 6.27 10.68
CA ILE A 40 7.01 6.91 11.16
C ILE A 40 6.80 8.43 11.28
N GLY A 41 6.20 9.06 10.27
CA GLY A 41 5.88 10.49 10.27
C GLY A 41 4.95 10.90 11.42
N LEU A 42 3.87 10.15 11.64
CA LEU A 42 2.96 10.37 12.78
C LEU A 42 3.66 10.18 14.13
N SER A 43 4.52 9.18 14.24
CA SER A 43 5.28 8.91 15.47
C SER A 43 6.26 10.05 15.79
N LYS A 44 6.93 10.60 14.78
CA LYS A 44 7.79 11.80 14.91
C LYS A 44 6.97 13.03 15.31
N ALA A 45 5.81 13.23 14.69
CA ALA A 45 4.91 14.35 15.03
C ALA A 45 4.37 14.26 16.46
N TYR A 46 4.00 13.06 16.93
CA TYR A 46 3.56 12.83 18.31
C TYR A 46 4.67 13.10 19.32
N ASN A 47 5.88 12.61 19.05
CA ASN A 47 7.05 12.78 19.91
C ASN A 47 7.84 14.07 19.62
N ARG A 48 7.21 15.10 19.04
CA ARG A 48 7.88 16.33 18.58
C ARG A 48 8.81 16.94 19.63
N LYS A 49 8.38 17.03 20.90
CA LYS A 49 9.18 17.61 21.98
C LYS A 49 10.48 16.85 22.23
N TYR A 50 10.44 15.52 22.15
CA TYR A 50 11.60 14.66 22.33
C TYR A 50 12.65 14.89 21.22
N TYR A 51 12.21 14.96 19.97
CA TYR A 51 13.11 15.23 18.84
C TYR A 51 13.71 16.64 18.87
N MET A 52 12.93 17.64 19.32
CA MET A 52 13.46 19.01 19.48
C MET A 52 14.50 19.12 20.61
N GLN A 53 14.34 18.35 21.69
CA GLN A 53 15.34 18.29 22.76
C GLN A 53 16.65 17.63 22.31
N GLN A 54 16.62 16.74 21.33
CA GLN A 54 17.83 16.12 20.77
C GLN A 54 18.50 16.96 19.67
N GLY A 55 17.90 18.10 19.28
CA GLY A 55 18.44 18.93 18.20
C GLY A 55 18.21 18.35 16.80
N HIS A 56 17.27 17.41 16.64
CA HIS A 56 16.87 16.84 15.35
C HIS A 56 15.67 17.61 14.77
N ASP A 57 15.78 18.95 14.74
CA ASP A 57 14.68 19.83 14.30
C ASP A 57 14.41 19.74 12.80
N GLU A 58 15.45 19.48 12.01
CA GLU A 58 15.41 19.36 10.55
C GLU A 58 14.54 18.17 10.07
N ASP A 59 14.36 17.16 10.92
CA ASP A 59 13.61 15.93 10.62
C ASP A 59 12.10 16.06 10.93
N LEU A 60 11.66 17.18 11.50
CA LEU A 60 10.31 17.36 11.98
C LEU A 60 9.38 17.91 10.90
N VAL A 61 8.34 17.13 10.58
CA VAL A 61 7.28 17.54 9.66
C VAL A 61 6.30 18.45 10.39
N TYR A 62 6.00 19.61 9.79
CA TYR A 62 4.93 20.48 10.28
C TYR A 62 3.56 19.86 10.02
N LEU A 63 2.98 19.25 11.06
CA LEU A 63 1.68 18.60 10.99
C LEU A 63 0.58 19.54 11.47
N GLY A 64 0.18 20.47 10.59
CA GLY A 64 -1.04 21.27 10.77
C GLY A 64 -2.32 20.44 10.63
N PHE A 65 -3.48 21.07 10.75
CA PHE A 65 -4.79 20.38 10.71
C PHE A 65 -5.04 19.59 9.41
N PHE A 66 -4.90 20.24 8.25
CA PHE A 66 -5.11 19.59 6.95
C PHE A 66 -4.13 18.43 6.66
N PRO A 67 -2.79 18.59 6.81
CA PRO A 67 -1.87 17.49 6.59
C PRO A 67 -2.03 16.37 7.63
N PHE A 68 -2.45 16.66 8.86
CA PHE A 68 -2.79 15.63 9.85
C PHE A 68 -3.96 14.75 9.37
N VAL A 69 -5.07 15.37 8.97
CA VAL A 69 -6.25 14.65 8.46
C VAL A 69 -5.89 13.85 7.20
N ALA A 70 -5.15 14.46 6.27
CA ALA A 70 -4.70 13.78 5.06
C ALA A 70 -3.82 12.57 5.38
N THR A 71 -2.88 12.69 6.32
CA THR A 71 -1.98 11.59 6.72
C THR A 71 -2.76 10.43 7.33
N VAL A 72 -3.72 10.70 8.21
CA VAL A 72 -4.56 9.65 8.82
C VAL A 72 -5.44 8.96 7.78
N LEU A 73 -6.05 9.73 6.88
CA LEU A 73 -6.86 9.18 5.78
C LEU A 73 -6.00 8.32 4.84
N SER A 74 -4.84 8.82 4.42
CA SER A 74 -3.90 8.09 3.57
C SER A 74 -3.41 6.81 4.24
N LEU A 75 -3.16 6.82 5.55
CA LEU A 75 -2.78 5.63 6.29
C LEU A 75 -3.91 4.58 6.27
N GLY A 76 -5.14 5.00 6.54
CA GLY A 76 -6.32 4.13 6.47
C GLY A 76 -6.51 3.51 5.08
N LEU A 77 -6.43 4.33 4.03
CA LEU A 77 -6.53 3.87 2.64
C LEU A 77 -5.40 2.89 2.29
N SER A 78 -4.16 3.20 2.68
CA SER A 78 -3.00 2.37 2.41
C SER A 78 -3.13 0.98 3.06
N ILE A 79 -3.57 0.93 4.33
CA ILE A 79 -3.86 -0.34 5.01
C ILE A 79 -5.00 -1.09 4.30
N GLY A 80 -6.05 -0.40 3.90
CA GLY A 80 -7.17 -0.99 3.14
C GLY A 80 -6.72 -1.65 1.84
N VAL A 81 -5.84 -0.98 1.08
CA VAL A 81 -5.26 -1.52 -0.16
C VAL A 81 -4.41 -2.76 0.12
N VAL A 82 -3.58 -2.75 1.17
CA VAL A 82 -2.77 -3.93 1.55
C VAL A 82 -3.65 -5.12 1.84
N VAL A 83 -4.74 -4.95 2.60
CA VAL A 83 -5.66 -6.06 2.93
C VAL A 83 -6.39 -6.55 1.68
N ALA A 84 -7.01 -5.64 0.91
CA ALA A 84 -7.81 -5.99 -0.25
C ALA A 84 -6.96 -6.64 -1.35
N LEU A 85 -5.90 -5.95 -1.82
CA LEU A 85 -5.05 -6.47 -2.89
C LEU A 85 -4.15 -7.60 -2.42
N GLY A 86 -3.74 -7.63 -1.15
CA GLY A 86 -2.98 -8.73 -0.58
C GLY A 86 -3.77 -10.04 -0.58
N SER A 87 -5.06 -10.00 -0.25
CA SER A 87 -5.93 -11.17 -0.33
C SER A 87 -6.08 -11.68 -1.77
N LEU A 88 -6.24 -10.76 -2.72
CA LEU A 88 -6.33 -11.10 -4.15
C LEU A 88 -5.01 -11.68 -4.68
N LEU A 89 -3.88 -11.07 -4.32
CA LEU A 89 -2.55 -11.58 -4.67
C LEU A 89 -2.34 -12.99 -4.12
N PHE A 90 -2.73 -13.24 -2.87
CA PHE A 90 -2.63 -14.57 -2.27
C PHE A 90 -3.42 -15.61 -3.06
N ILE A 91 -4.65 -15.29 -3.48
CA ILE A 91 -5.48 -16.16 -4.31
C ILE A 91 -4.79 -16.42 -5.66
N GLN A 92 -4.32 -15.37 -6.35
CA GLN A 92 -3.63 -15.50 -7.64
C GLN A 92 -2.36 -16.35 -7.53
N MET A 93 -1.56 -16.16 -6.49
CA MET A 93 -0.35 -16.97 -6.25
C MET A 93 -0.69 -18.45 -6.02
N LYS A 94 -1.76 -18.75 -5.27
CA LYS A 94 -2.23 -20.12 -5.05
C LYS A 94 -2.63 -20.80 -6.36
N ILE A 95 -3.32 -20.07 -7.23
CA ILE A 95 -3.75 -20.55 -8.55
C ILE A 95 -2.54 -20.84 -9.45
N ILE A 96 -1.54 -19.95 -9.46
CA ILE A 96 -0.28 -20.14 -10.20
C ILE A 96 0.45 -21.41 -9.73
N VAL A 97 0.58 -21.60 -8.41
CA VAL A 97 1.27 -22.77 -7.82
C VAL A 97 0.54 -24.08 -8.16
N ARG A 98 -0.78 -24.05 -8.27
CA ARG A 98 -1.60 -25.21 -8.66
C ARG A 98 -1.72 -25.40 -10.17
N ASN A 99 -1.24 -24.45 -10.96
CA ASN A 99 -1.40 -24.41 -12.41
C ASN A 99 -2.88 -24.57 -12.84
N GLU A 100 -3.78 -23.92 -12.09
CA GLU A 100 -5.21 -23.84 -12.39
C GLU A 100 -5.51 -22.47 -13.01
N THR A 101 -6.68 -22.31 -13.64
CA THR A 101 -7.21 -20.97 -13.98
C THR A 101 -8.27 -20.58 -12.95
N THR A 102 -8.47 -19.26 -12.75
CA THR A 102 -9.47 -18.75 -11.80
C THR A 102 -10.89 -19.12 -12.22
#